data_AF-A0A7Z9LSA9-F1
#
_entry.id   AF-A0A7Z9LSA9-F1
#
_cell.length_a   1.000
_cell.length_b   1.000
_cell.length_c   1.000
_cell.angle_alpha   90.00
_cell.angle_beta   90.00
_cell.angle_gamma   90.00
#
_symmetry.space_group_name_H-M   'P 1'
#
loop_
_entity.id
_entity.type
_entity.pdbx_description
1 polymer ?
#
loop_
_entity_poly.entity_id
_entity_poly.type
_entity_poly.pdbx_seq_one_letter_code
_entity_poly.pdbx_strand_id
1 'polypeptide(L)'
;MWERILNKNIYLIALTVFLLLTCLSLPAFAFPEYTSRQKALKLAAVLDHGYFKSIKISSVFVKNRGKDDYYLQAILDDGSSRKWLINRIREWTQTDELILSKNRALVFPSEQSTDFGVLEKNDFYRTILNATAFVKTFDKHDILEGKSLVLGVLRFRILQAEDSKFMSTNDLGDRYRYVLELENGTREFFTYSDAFVLLQRSAFLEEVPENVNVLRKTFKVLELKKIPLQIEDELREIWRFGIEVVFDGPIETSPDRFPYQVVELKLKDPKTGRFKAQFYLQIIFPNSEKIGEISGFKNHEYLRYVELDADVAHQKRVILRAMVNPDALNLPPFIEVTDRNSIIVNYYSSTDQSLTQPPDLLASRSLGELPRSVFTPEQQETEFEKNYMEAVELIRKAQAQLNTDLRIETYFVALKALKQAALSAEFDIQIAQALKQRDLLLRKMPKLIIRNVQMSILALNLESTGAKADPKLSEKLLKQLIHAERYAATQEQQQKIASLQSILR
;
A
#
# COMPACT_ATOMS: atom_id res chain seq x y z
N MET A 1 61.88 -23.78 -11.50
CA MET A 1 61.48 -23.87 -10.07
C MET A 1 60.82 -22.58 -9.59
N TRP A 2 61.45 -21.41 -9.80
CA TRP A 2 60.93 -20.09 -9.36
C TRP A 2 59.48 -19.78 -9.79
N GLU A 3 59.06 -20.14 -11.01
CA GLU A 3 57.69 -19.88 -11.48
C GLU A 3 56.60 -20.50 -10.60
N ARG A 4 56.84 -21.71 -10.03
CA ARG A 4 55.90 -22.35 -9.09
C ARG A 4 55.78 -21.62 -7.75
N ILE A 5 56.77 -20.79 -7.39
CA ILE A 5 56.74 -19.93 -6.21
C ILE A 5 56.02 -18.62 -6.55
N LEU A 6 56.37 -18.00 -7.68
CA LEU A 6 55.76 -16.76 -8.14
C LEU A 6 54.24 -16.90 -8.34
N ASN A 7 53.80 -17.98 -9.00
CA ASN A 7 52.39 -18.22 -9.25
C ASN A 7 51.60 -18.48 -7.96
N LYS A 8 52.19 -19.18 -6.96
CA LYS A 8 51.57 -19.36 -5.63
C LYS A 8 51.31 -18.02 -4.95
N ASN A 9 52.25 -17.07 -5.01
CA ASN A 9 52.08 -15.75 -4.41
C ASN A 9 50.99 -14.95 -5.14
N ILE A 10 50.92 -15.03 -6.47
CA ILE A 10 49.87 -14.37 -7.27
C ILE A 10 48.48 -14.93 -6.90
N TYR A 11 48.32 -16.26 -6.80
CA TYR A 11 47.07 -16.85 -6.33
C TYR A 11 46.74 -16.49 -4.88
N LEU A 12 47.73 -16.38 -3.99
CA LEU A 12 47.50 -15.94 -2.62
C LEU A 12 47.00 -14.49 -2.56
N ILE A 13 47.62 -13.58 -3.33
CA ILE A 13 47.22 -12.17 -3.41
C ILE A 13 45.83 -12.03 -4.04
N ALA A 14 45.54 -12.77 -5.12
CA ALA A 14 44.21 -12.80 -5.73
C ALA A 14 43.15 -13.33 -4.75
N LEU A 15 43.46 -14.38 -3.98
CA LEU A 15 42.57 -14.92 -2.95
C LEU A 15 42.34 -13.94 -1.80
N THR A 16 43.38 -13.24 -1.33
CA THR A 16 43.23 -12.23 -0.27
C THR A 16 42.49 -10.98 -0.73
N VAL A 17 42.70 -10.53 -1.98
CA VAL A 17 41.93 -9.41 -2.56
C VAL A 17 40.47 -9.82 -2.78
N PHE A 18 40.21 -11.04 -3.25
CA PHE A 18 38.85 -11.57 -3.37
C PHE A 18 38.16 -11.69 -2.00
N LEU A 19 38.86 -12.22 -0.98
CA LEU A 19 38.35 -12.26 0.40
C LEU A 19 38.05 -10.85 0.93
N LEU A 20 38.97 -9.89 0.76
CA LEU A 20 38.78 -8.50 1.17
C LEU A 20 37.55 -7.88 0.49
N LEU A 21 37.38 -8.09 -0.81
CA LEU A 21 36.19 -7.66 -1.56
C LEU A 21 34.92 -8.33 -1.03
N THR A 22 34.93 -9.64 -0.72
CA THR A 22 33.75 -10.30 -0.11
C THR A 22 33.43 -9.80 1.30
N CYS A 23 34.43 -9.40 2.09
CA CYS A 23 34.22 -8.76 3.39
C CYS A 23 33.69 -7.33 3.26
N LEU A 24 34.07 -6.60 2.20
CA LEU A 24 33.58 -5.25 1.88
C LEU A 24 32.20 -5.25 1.18
N SER A 25 31.75 -6.39 0.65
CA SER A 25 30.45 -6.54 -0.01
C SER A 25 29.38 -7.25 0.83
N LEU A 26 29.67 -7.54 2.11
CA LEU A 26 28.63 -7.85 3.09
C LEU A 26 27.96 -6.55 3.57
N PRO A 27 26.66 -6.54 3.92
CA PRO A 27 26.02 -5.39 4.55
C PRO A 27 26.61 -5.17 5.95
N ALA A 28 27.65 -4.34 6.02
CA ALA A 28 28.62 -4.30 7.13
C ALA A 28 28.15 -3.53 8.39
N PHE A 29 26.87 -3.64 8.75
CA PHE A 29 26.37 -3.25 10.08
C PHE A 29 25.39 -4.30 10.61
N ALA A 30 25.93 -5.30 11.32
CA ALA A 30 25.11 -6.15 12.17
C ALA A 30 24.52 -5.29 13.31
N PHE A 31 23.23 -5.46 13.60
CA PHE A 31 22.53 -4.69 14.62
C PHE A 31 23.24 -4.79 16.00
N PRO A 32 23.42 -3.70 16.77
CA PRO A 32 24.30 -3.73 17.94
C PRO A 32 23.88 -4.70 19.06
N GLU A 33 24.86 -5.39 19.65
CA GLU A 33 24.65 -6.26 20.83
C GLU A 33 24.27 -5.49 22.10
N TYR A 34 24.74 -4.24 22.23
CA TYR A 34 24.65 -3.40 23.43
C TYR A 34 23.99 -2.05 23.12
N THR A 35 23.50 -1.38 24.16
CA THR A 35 22.94 -0.03 24.06
C THR A 35 23.36 0.85 25.25
N SER A 36 23.01 2.13 25.24
CA SER A 36 23.32 3.05 26.33
C SER A 36 22.47 2.79 27.58
N ARG A 37 22.97 3.19 28.75
CA ARG A 37 22.30 3.00 30.05
C ARG A 37 20.83 3.43 30.05
N GLN A 38 20.53 4.59 29.45
CA GLN A 38 19.18 5.15 29.43
C GLN A 38 18.24 4.34 28.53
N LYS A 39 18.72 3.89 27.36
CA LYS A 39 17.95 3.02 26.46
C LYS A 39 17.69 1.66 27.10
N ALA A 40 18.71 1.05 27.73
CA ALA A 40 18.58 -0.21 28.47
C ALA A 40 17.56 -0.12 29.63
N LEU A 41 17.60 0.96 30.44
CA LEU A 41 16.64 1.16 31.53
C LEU A 41 15.19 1.31 31.05
N LYS A 42 14.97 2.08 29.97
CA LYS A 42 13.65 2.17 29.33
C LYS A 42 13.18 0.82 28.79
N LEU A 43 14.09 0.07 28.14
CA LEU A 43 13.76 -1.22 27.53
C LEU A 43 13.40 -2.28 28.58
N ALA A 44 14.12 -2.32 29.70
CA ALA A 44 13.80 -3.19 30.83
C ALA A 44 12.37 -2.94 31.35
N ALA A 45 12.00 -1.69 31.58
CA ALA A 45 10.66 -1.30 32.06
C ALA A 45 9.53 -1.54 31.04
N VAL A 46 9.84 -1.67 29.74
CA VAL A 46 8.88 -2.00 28.68
C VAL A 46 8.66 -3.50 28.57
N LEU A 47 9.73 -4.31 28.71
CA LEU A 47 9.71 -5.76 28.63
C LEU A 47 9.15 -6.43 29.90
N ASP A 48 9.16 -5.71 31.01
CA ASP A 48 8.69 -6.19 32.29
C ASP A 48 7.19 -6.60 32.27
N HIS A 49 6.87 -7.68 32.99
CA HIS A 49 5.56 -8.35 32.95
C HIS A 49 5.09 -8.82 31.56
N GLY A 50 5.96 -8.83 30.54
CA GLY A 50 5.69 -9.42 29.22
C GLY A 50 5.83 -10.95 29.18
N TYR A 51 5.90 -11.51 27.98
CA TYR A 51 6.07 -12.95 27.74
C TYR A 51 7.21 -13.23 26.76
N PHE A 52 8.03 -14.23 27.05
CA PHE A 52 9.08 -14.75 26.19
C PHE A 52 8.86 -16.25 25.94
N LYS A 53 8.64 -16.66 24.68
CA LYS A 53 8.30 -18.04 24.28
C LYS A 53 7.17 -18.63 25.14
N SER A 54 6.10 -17.85 25.33
CA SER A 54 4.94 -18.14 26.19
C SER A 54 5.20 -18.22 27.70
N ILE A 55 6.45 -18.08 28.17
CA ILE A 55 6.78 -17.98 29.61
C ILE A 55 6.72 -16.51 30.02
N LYS A 56 6.02 -16.20 31.11
CA LYS A 56 5.93 -14.83 31.62
C LYS A 56 7.27 -14.35 32.18
N ILE A 57 7.55 -13.07 32.00
CA ILE A 57 8.74 -12.37 32.49
C ILE A 57 8.42 -11.81 33.89
N SER A 58 9.16 -12.26 34.90
CA SER A 58 8.95 -11.86 36.30
C SER A 58 9.62 -10.53 36.64
N SER A 59 10.77 -10.26 36.02
CA SER A 59 11.55 -9.02 36.17
C SER A 59 12.64 -8.91 35.12
N VAL A 60 13.02 -7.68 34.76
CA VAL A 60 14.13 -7.39 33.83
C VAL A 60 15.10 -6.39 34.46
N PHE A 61 16.38 -6.78 34.55
CA PHE A 61 17.45 -5.95 35.12
C PHE A 61 18.41 -5.46 34.04
N VAL A 62 18.94 -4.25 34.21
CA VAL A 62 20.03 -3.73 33.38
C VAL A 62 21.36 -4.15 33.96
N LYS A 63 22.26 -4.65 33.11
CA LYS A 63 23.67 -4.93 33.43
C LYS A 63 24.58 -4.29 32.39
N ASN A 64 25.86 -4.11 32.72
CA ASN A 64 26.88 -3.59 31.82
C ASN A 64 28.01 -4.59 31.58
N ARG A 65 28.68 -4.44 30.44
CA ARG A 65 29.94 -5.15 30.09
C ARG A 65 31.15 -4.22 30.17
N GLY A 66 30.96 -2.93 29.88
CA GLY A 66 31.96 -1.86 29.98
C GLY A 66 31.40 -0.64 30.69
N LYS A 67 31.93 0.56 30.39
CA LYS A 67 31.34 1.83 30.85
C LYS A 67 30.04 2.16 30.12
N ASP A 68 30.03 1.93 28.80
CA ASP A 68 28.97 2.40 27.90
C ASP A 68 28.14 1.25 27.29
N ASP A 69 28.63 0.01 27.37
CA ASP A 69 27.96 -1.20 26.88
C ASP A 69 26.96 -1.77 27.91
N TYR A 70 25.66 -1.52 27.71
CA TYR A 70 24.59 -2.10 28.53
C TYR A 70 23.79 -3.18 27.79
N TYR A 71 23.37 -4.20 28.54
CA TYR A 71 22.55 -5.33 28.11
C TYR A 71 21.53 -5.68 29.21
N LEU A 72 20.61 -6.60 28.94
CA LEU A 72 19.55 -6.98 29.89
C LEU A 72 19.76 -8.36 30.49
N GLN A 73 19.25 -8.57 31.71
CA GLN A 73 19.12 -9.87 32.35
C GLN A 73 17.65 -10.04 32.73
N ALA A 74 16.95 -10.97 32.08
CA ALA A 74 15.58 -11.33 32.46
C ALA A 74 15.60 -12.43 33.52
N ILE A 75 14.59 -12.43 34.38
CA ILE A 75 14.13 -13.59 35.15
C ILE A 75 12.73 -13.92 34.64
N LEU A 76 12.49 -15.20 34.35
CA LEU A 76 11.22 -15.73 33.89
C LEU A 76 10.50 -16.48 35.02
N ASP A 77 9.18 -16.64 34.91
CA ASP A 77 8.36 -17.33 35.92
C ASP A 77 8.71 -18.83 36.04
N ASP A 78 9.53 -19.39 35.13
CA ASP A 78 10.15 -20.73 35.24
C ASP A 78 11.39 -20.77 36.19
N GLY A 79 11.76 -19.63 36.79
CA GLY A 79 12.93 -19.46 37.64
C GLY A 79 14.25 -19.29 36.86
N SER A 80 14.25 -19.42 35.53
CA SER A 80 15.47 -19.27 34.74
C SER A 80 15.86 -17.80 34.57
N SER A 81 17.14 -17.50 34.76
CA SER A 81 17.71 -16.18 34.50
C SER A 81 18.59 -16.20 33.27
N ARG A 82 18.35 -15.28 32.32
CA ARG A 82 18.96 -15.31 30.99
C ARG A 82 19.56 -13.94 30.63
N LYS A 83 20.75 -13.95 30.03
CA LYS A 83 21.37 -12.75 29.44
C LYS A 83 20.72 -12.46 28.09
N TRP A 84 20.22 -11.25 27.90
CA TRP A 84 19.58 -10.76 26.68
C TRP A 84 20.42 -9.63 26.07
N LEU A 85 20.83 -9.80 24.82
CA LEU A 85 21.51 -8.80 23.99
C LEU A 85 20.48 -8.09 23.10
N ILE A 86 20.74 -6.84 22.69
CA ILE A 86 19.70 -6.02 22.04
C ILE A 86 19.37 -6.53 20.63
N ASN A 87 20.36 -7.05 19.90
CA ASN A 87 20.15 -7.76 18.63
C ASN A 87 19.22 -8.98 18.77
N ARG A 88 19.42 -9.82 19.80
CA ARG A 88 18.53 -10.96 20.08
C ARG A 88 17.13 -10.51 20.49
N ILE A 89 16.99 -9.41 21.23
CA ILE A 89 15.69 -8.81 21.54
C ILE A 89 14.97 -8.40 20.24
N ARG A 90 15.66 -7.77 19.27
CA ARG A 90 15.08 -7.47 17.95
C ARG A 90 14.62 -8.74 17.22
N GLU A 91 15.48 -9.75 17.11
CA GLU A 91 15.13 -11.05 16.49
C GLU A 91 13.88 -11.69 17.13
N TRP A 92 13.76 -11.64 18.47
CA TRP A 92 12.60 -12.19 19.19
C TRP A 92 11.32 -11.38 18.98
N THR A 93 11.40 -10.05 18.79
CA THR A 93 10.24 -9.23 18.40
C THR A 93 9.79 -9.49 16.96
N GLN A 94 10.72 -9.79 16.04
CA GLN A 94 10.43 -10.10 14.65
C GLN A 94 9.75 -11.47 14.49
N THR A 95 10.11 -12.42 15.34
CA THR A 95 9.67 -13.82 15.30
C THR A 95 8.43 -14.12 16.14
N ASP A 96 7.87 -13.13 16.85
CA ASP A 96 6.81 -13.26 17.88
C ASP A 96 7.22 -14.08 19.12
N GLU A 97 8.52 -14.30 19.34
CA GLU A 97 9.03 -14.95 20.55
C GLU A 97 9.02 -14.05 21.78
N LEU A 98 8.88 -12.73 21.61
CA LEU A 98 8.82 -11.73 22.68
C LEU A 98 7.59 -10.83 22.52
N ILE A 99 6.65 -10.90 23.46
CA ILE A 99 5.34 -10.25 23.42
C ILE A 99 5.19 -9.34 24.66
N LEU A 100 4.76 -8.10 24.46
CA LEU A 100 4.57 -7.15 25.56
C LEU A 100 3.21 -7.34 26.24
N SER A 101 3.15 -6.97 27.52
CA SER A 101 1.91 -6.80 28.27
C SER A 101 1.00 -5.70 27.67
N LYS A 102 -0.31 -5.80 27.91
CA LYS A 102 -1.35 -4.80 27.54
C LYS A 102 -1.56 -4.56 26.02
N ASN A 103 -1.43 -5.62 25.21
CA ASN A 103 -1.54 -5.60 23.75
C ASN A 103 -0.64 -4.55 23.05
N ARG A 104 0.65 -4.57 23.39
CA ARG A 104 1.66 -3.66 22.83
C ARG A 104 2.67 -4.43 21.97
N ALA A 105 3.39 -3.73 21.10
CA ALA A 105 4.54 -4.29 20.39
C ALA A 105 5.79 -3.42 20.59
N LEU A 106 6.93 -4.07 20.81
CA LEU A 106 8.25 -3.43 20.78
C LEU A 106 8.72 -3.38 19.31
N VAL A 107 9.20 -2.23 18.86
CA VAL A 107 9.59 -2.00 17.45
C VAL A 107 10.97 -1.34 17.35
N PHE A 108 11.73 -1.67 16.31
CA PHE A 108 13.07 -1.15 16.05
C PHE A 108 13.12 -0.47 14.68
N PRO A 109 12.78 0.83 14.56
CA PRO A 109 12.59 1.52 13.27
C PRO A 109 13.90 1.86 12.53
N SER A 110 15.02 1.24 12.87
CA SER A 110 16.32 1.44 12.24
C SER A 110 17.19 0.20 12.39
N GLU A 111 17.97 -0.14 11.35
CA GLU A 111 18.89 -1.27 11.38
C GLU A 111 20.20 -0.98 12.12
N GLN A 112 20.57 0.30 12.24
CA GLN A 112 21.88 0.74 12.70
C GLN A 112 21.83 1.33 14.12
N SER A 113 20.65 1.73 14.62
CA SER A 113 20.49 2.24 15.98
C SER A 113 19.69 1.30 16.88
N THR A 114 20.08 1.26 18.15
CA THR A 114 19.31 0.64 19.25
C THR A 114 18.21 1.56 19.80
N ASP A 115 17.77 2.56 19.03
CA ASP A 115 16.51 3.25 19.29
C ASP A 115 15.33 2.31 19.02
N PHE A 116 14.34 2.36 19.91
CA PHE A 116 13.16 1.51 19.85
C PHE A 116 11.91 2.33 20.17
N GLY A 117 10.79 1.90 19.61
CA GLY A 117 9.45 2.39 19.91
C GLY A 117 8.62 1.37 20.69
N VAL A 118 7.52 1.83 21.26
CA VAL A 118 6.43 0.96 21.73
C VAL A 118 5.18 1.34 20.95
N LEU A 119 4.66 0.39 20.19
CA LEU A 119 3.37 0.50 19.52
C LEU A 119 2.26 0.11 20.51
N GLU A 120 1.54 1.11 21.00
CA GLU A 120 0.26 0.93 21.68
C GLU A 120 -0.79 0.54 20.62
N LYS A 121 -0.96 -0.78 20.38
CA LYS A 121 -1.73 -1.26 19.21
C LYS A 121 -3.19 -0.80 19.25
N ASN A 122 -3.79 -0.74 20.42
CA ASN A 122 -5.19 -0.37 20.57
C ASN A 122 -5.43 1.10 20.15
N ASP A 123 -4.45 1.98 20.31
CA ASP A 123 -4.52 3.35 19.80
C ASP A 123 -4.31 3.40 18.27
N PHE A 124 -3.39 2.59 17.73
CA PHE A 124 -3.30 2.39 16.27
C PHE A 124 -4.64 1.93 15.67
N TYR A 125 -5.30 0.96 16.28
CA TYR A 125 -6.60 0.47 15.82
C TYR A 125 -7.70 1.53 15.91
N ARG A 126 -7.75 2.31 16.99
CA ARG A 126 -8.70 3.44 17.11
C ARG A 126 -8.50 4.45 15.97
N THR A 127 -7.27 4.90 15.75
CA THR A 127 -6.93 5.84 14.68
C THR A 127 -7.28 5.29 13.29
N ILE A 128 -6.85 4.08 12.94
CA ILE A 128 -7.02 3.53 11.59
C ILE A 128 -8.45 3.08 11.27
N LEU A 129 -9.27 2.77 12.28
CA LEU A 129 -10.69 2.46 12.12
C LEU A 129 -11.58 3.71 12.03
N ASN A 130 -11.06 4.87 12.43
CA ASN A 130 -11.69 6.17 12.26
C ASN A 130 -11.25 6.93 11.00
N ALA A 131 -10.05 6.65 10.49
CA ALA A 131 -9.51 7.27 9.29
C ALA A 131 -10.46 7.18 8.06
N THR A 132 -10.72 8.32 7.43
CA THR A 132 -11.42 8.43 6.15
C THR A 132 -10.47 8.62 4.96
N ALA A 133 -9.25 9.05 5.22
CA ALA A 133 -8.16 9.16 4.26
C ALA A 133 -6.79 8.75 4.84
N PHE A 134 -5.88 8.38 3.96
CA PHE A 134 -4.51 7.94 4.26
C PHE A 134 -3.49 8.76 3.49
N VAL A 135 -2.46 9.27 4.18
CA VAL A 135 -1.37 10.04 3.59
C VAL A 135 -0.22 9.10 3.24
N LYS A 136 -0.17 8.66 1.98
CA LYS A 136 0.96 7.88 1.47
C LYS A 136 2.13 8.81 1.15
N THR A 137 3.17 8.78 1.98
CA THR A 137 4.52 9.30 1.64
C THR A 137 5.28 8.28 0.81
N PHE A 138 6.05 8.70 -0.19
CA PHE A 138 6.93 7.80 -0.93
C PHE A 138 8.30 7.68 -0.25
N ASP A 139 8.88 6.48 -0.36
CA ASP A 139 10.14 6.13 0.29
C ASP A 139 11.35 6.70 -0.44
N LYS A 140 12.53 6.58 0.20
CA LYS A 140 13.79 7.00 -0.39
C LYS A 140 14.11 6.18 -1.63
N HIS A 141 14.67 6.84 -2.64
CA HIS A 141 14.98 6.27 -3.96
C HIS A 141 13.76 5.99 -4.86
N ASP A 142 12.52 6.29 -4.43
CA ASP A 142 11.41 6.47 -5.37
C ASP A 142 11.56 7.80 -6.11
N ILE A 143 11.11 7.87 -7.36
CA ILE A 143 11.14 9.07 -8.21
C ILE A 143 10.10 10.12 -7.70
N LEU A 144 9.22 9.69 -6.79
CA LEU A 144 8.31 10.53 -6.00
C LEU A 144 8.84 10.83 -4.57
N GLU A 145 10.10 10.54 -4.23
CA GLU A 145 10.68 10.80 -2.89
C GLU A 145 10.35 12.21 -2.37
N GLY A 146 9.95 12.28 -1.09
CA GLY A 146 9.55 13.53 -0.43
C GLY A 146 8.14 14.03 -0.78
N LYS A 147 7.47 13.46 -1.78
CA LYS A 147 6.07 13.79 -2.12
C LYS A 147 5.10 12.87 -1.38
N SER A 148 3.82 13.28 -1.34
CA SER A 148 2.74 12.52 -0.70
C SER A 148 1.43 12.60 -1.45
N LEU A 149 0.64 11.53 -1.40
CA LEU A 149 -0.74 11.48 -1.91
C LEU A 149 -1.72 11.17 -0.77
N VAL A 150 -2.89 11.81 -0.82
CA VAL A 150 -3.98 11.56 0.13
C VAL A 150 -5.02 10.68 -0.55
N LEU A 151 -5.15 9.44 -0.07
CA LEU A 151 -5.92 8.37 -0.70
C LEU A 151 -7.13 8.02 0.17
N GLY A 152 -8.29 7.74 -0.44
CA GLY A 152 -9.50 7.37 0.30
C GLY A 152 -9.36 6.00 0.98
N VAL A 153 -9.68 5.90 2.28
CA VAL A 153 -9.66 4.60 3.01
C VAL A 153 -10.93 3.82 2.71
N LEU A 154 -10.79 2.57 2.24
CA LEU A 154 -11.92 1.66 2.01
C LEU A 154 -12.14 0.73 3.21
N ARG A 155 -11.08 0.04 3.66
CA ARG A 155 -11.13 -0.82 4.86
C ARG A 155 -9.74 -1.19 5.38
N PHE A 156 -9.64 -1.27 6.71
CA PHE A 156 -8.51 -1.89 7.41
C PHE A 156 -8.81 -3.37 7.75
N ARG A 157 -7.79 -4.23 7.66
CA ARG A 157 -7.78 -5.61 8.15
C ARG A 157 -6.46 -5.94 8.86
N ILE A 158 -6.54 -6.78 9.89
CA ILE A 158 -5.39 -7.54 10.39
C ILE A 158 -5.20 -8.75 9.45
N LEU A 159 -3.95 -9.03 9.06
CA LEU A 159 -3.60 -10.22 8.28
C LEU A 159 -3.78 -11.46 9.14
N GLN A 160 -4.40 -12.49 8.58
CA GLN A 160 -4.60 -13.77 9.27
C GLN A 160 -3.76 -14.87 8.63
N ALA A 161 -3.71 -16.04 9.29
CA ALA A 161 -3.01 -17.21 8.77
C ALA A 161 -3.47 -17.62 7.37
N GLU A 162 -4.64 -17.18 6.91
CA GLU A 162 -5.15 -17.41 5.55
C GLU A 162 -4.68 -16.40 4.47
N ASP A 163 -3.95 -15.33 4.82
CA ASP A 163 -3.48 -14.31 3.86
C ASP A 163 -2.06 -14.62 3.33
N SER A 164 -1.84 -14.52 2.02
CA SER A 164 -0.58 -14.90 1.36
C SER A 164 0.67 -14.10 1.79
N LYS A 165 0.50 -12.92 2.40
CA LYS A 165 1.59 -12.10 2.97
C LYS A 165 1.84 -12.33 4.47
N PHE A 166 1.05 -13.15 5.18
CA PHE A 166 1.11 -13.30 6.64
C PHE A 166 2.49 -13.70 7.20
N MET A 167 3.25 -14.51 6.45
CA MET A 167 4.63 -14.90 6.82
C MET A 167 5.72 -14.13 6.05
N SER A 168 5.36 -13.16 5.21
CA SER A 168 6.33 -12.33 4.50
C SER A 168 6.86 -11.20 5.38
N THR A 169 8.12 -10.82 5.18
CA THR A 169 8.80 -9.74 5.90
C THR A 169 9.04 -8.52 5.01
N ASN A 170 9.23 -7.35 5.61
CA ASN A 170 9.91 -6.23 4.96
C ASN A 170 11.44 -6.47 4.92
N ASP A 171 12.17 -5.51 4.36
CA ASP A 171 13.64 -5.58 4.21
C ASP A 171 14.37 -5.64 5.57
N LEU A 172 13.76 -5.07 6.62
CA LEU A 172 14.26 -5.10 8.01
C LEU A 172 14.13 -6.50 8.66
N GLY A 173 13.42 -7.44 8.04
CA GLY A 173 13.06 -8.74 8.62
C GLY A 173 11.80 -8.72 9.50
N ASP A 174 11.07 -7.61 9.58
CA ASP A 174 9.83 -7.50 10.34
C ASP A 174 8.66 -8.12 9.54
N ARG A 175 7.88 -9.03 10.15
CA ARG A 175 6.69 -9.63 9.51
C ARG A 175 5.56 -8.62 9.29
N TYR A 176 4.93 -8.64 8.12
CA TYR A 176 3.71 -7.86 7.86
C TYR A 176 2.55 -8.37 8.73
N ARG A 177 1.79 -7.42 9.31
CA ARG A 177 0.68 -7.70 10.25
C ARG A 177 -0.67 -7.18 9.79
N TYR A 178 -0.65 -6.15 8.95
CA TYR A 178 -1.83 -5.38 8.59
C TYR A 178 -1.93 -5.20 7.09
N VAL A 179 -3.15 -5.05 6.59
CA VAL A 179 -3.43 -4.56 5.24
C VAL A 179 -4.49 -3.46 5.29
N LEU A 180 -4.18 -2.35 4.63
CA LEU A 180 -5.08 -1.24 4.38
C LEU A 180 -5.48 -1.30 2.91
N GLU A 181 -6.76 -1.56 2.64
CA GLU A 181 -7.33 -1.49 1.30
C GLU A 181 -7.91 -0.07 1.11
N LEU A 182 -7.56 0.56 -0.01
CA LEU A 182 -7.92 1.94 -0.34
C LEU A 182 -8.97 1.99 -1.46
N GLU A 183 -9.75 3.06 -1.54
CA GLU A 183 -10.90 3.16 -2.47
C GLU A 183 -10.47 3.13 -3.95
N ASN A 184 -9.23 3.56 -4.25
CA ASN A 184 -8.62 3.42 -5.58
C ASN A 184 -8.17 1.98 -5.93
N GLY A 185 -8.39 1.01 -5.03
CA GLY A 185 -8.04 -0.40 -5.21
C GLY A 185 -6.58 -0.75 -4.93
N THR A 186 -5.75 0.18 -4.44
CA THR A 186 -4.41 -0.15 -3.90
C THR A 186 -4.53 -0.87 -2.54
N ARG A 187 -3.49 -1.64 -2.21
CA ARG A 187 -3.34 -2.30 -0.90
C ARG A 187 -1.96 -2.02 -0.31
N GLU A 188 -1.96 -1.28 0.78
CA GLU A 188 -0.76 -1.04 1.59
C GLU A 188 -0.65 -2.11 2.66
N PHE A 189 0.56 -2.62 2.92
CA PHE A 189 0.82 -3.66 3.92
C PHE A 189 1.79 -3.10 4.96
N PHE A 190 1.48 -3.29 6.25
CA PHE A 190 2.27 -2.70 7.33
C PHE A 190 2.75 -3.78 8.33
N THR A 191 4.00 -3.65 8.75
CA THR A 191 4.56 -4.28 9.95
C THR A 191 4.19 -3.47 11.20
N TYR A 192 4.60 -3.91 12.39
CA TYR A 192 4.45 -3.09 13.60
C TYR A 192 5.32 -1.82 13.54
N SER A 193 6.52 -1.91 12.96
CA SER A 193 7.44 -0.77 12.82
C SER A 193 6.85 0.32 11.92
N ASP A 194 6.23 -0.09 10.79
CA ASP A 194 5.57 0.85 9.88
C ASP A 194 4.35 1.51 10.55
N ALA A 195 3.52 0.73 11.25
CA ALA A 195 2.36 1.24 11.98
C ALA A 195 2.75 2.30 13.04
N PHE A 196 3.86 2.08 13.74
CA PHE A 196 4.42 3.04 14.70
C PHE A 196 4.87 4.34 14.02
N VAL A 197 5.60 4.25 12.91
CA VAL A 197 6.06 5.43 12.15
C VAL A 197 4.89 6.20 11.53
N LEU A 198 3.88 5.50 11.00
CA LEU A 198 2.68 6.11 10.41
C LEU A 198 1.82 6.85 11.45
N LEU A 199 1.73 6.35 12.68
CA LEU A 199 1.12 7.10 13.80
C LEU A 199 1.89 8.37 14.13
N GLN A 200 3.22 8.29 14.27
CA GLN A 200 4.06 9.46 14.58
C GLN A 200 4.02 10.55 13.51
N ARG A 201 3.71 10.19 12.25
CA ARG A 201 3.52 11.11 11.12
C ARG A 201 2.07 11.58 10.94
N SER A 202 1.13 11.15 11.79
CA SER A 202 -0.32 11.40 11.63
C SER A 202 -0.84 11.03 10.23
N ALA A 203 -0.35 9.92 9.66
CA ALA A 203 -0.66 9.52 8.28
C ALA A 203 -2.11 9.04 8.05
N PHE A 204 -2.93 9.04 9.10
CA PHE A 204 -4.32 8.59 9.11
C PHE A 204 -5.22 9.77 9.49
N LEU A 205 -6.06 10.21 8.57
CA LEU A 205 -6.90 11.39 8.73
C LEU A 205 -8.35 10.97 8.97
N GLU A 206 -8.91 11.28 10.14
CA GLU A 206 -10.34 11.14 10.42
C GLU A 206 -11.13 12.21 9.66
N GLU A 207 -10.80 13.48 9.90
CA GLU A 207 -11.26 14.63 9.10
C GLU A 207 -10.17 15.07 8.12
N VAL A 208 -10.56 15.55 6.93
CA VAL A 208 -9.64 15.98 5.87
C VAL A 208 -9.71 17.50 5.73
N PRO A 209 -8.56 18.22 5.71
CA PRO A 209 -8.57 19.67 5.50
C PRO A 209 -9.16 20.06 4.14
N GLU A 210 -9.93 21.14 4.09
CA GLU A 210 -10.68 21.58 2.89
C GLU A 210 -9.80 21.79 1.65
N ASN A 211 -8.52 22.15 1.84
CA ASN A 211 -7.54 22.37 0.78
C ASN A 211 -6.88 21.07 0.24
N VAL A 212 -7.38 19.88 0.60
CA VAL A 212 -6.73 18.59 0.32
C VAL A 212 -7.65 17.64 -0.44
N ASN A 213 -7.44 17.53 -1.75
CA ASN A 213 -8.16 16.59 -2.61
C ASN A 213 -7.83 15.13 -2.23
N VAL A 214 -8.87 14.32 -1.98
CA VAL A 214 -8.75 12.90 -1.62
C VAL A 214 -8.94 12.04 -2.86
N LEU A 215 -7.90 11.33 -3.26
CA LEU A 215 -7.95 10.43 -4.41
C LEU A 215 -8.70 9.13 -4.04
N ARG A 216 -9.99 9.08 -4.40
CA ARG A 216 -10.88 7.94 -4.12
C ARG A 216 -11.02 6.94 -5.28
N LYS A 217 -10.64 7.34 -6.50
CA LYS A 217 -10.67 6.51 -7.72
C LYS A 217 -9.35 6.67 -8.48
N THR A 218 -8.97 5.68 -9.28
CA THR A 218 -7.85 5.81 -10.22
C THR A 218 -8.27 6.57 -11.47
N PHE A 219 -7.37 7.40 -11.99
CA PHE A 219 -7.51 8.00 -13.32
C PHE A 219 -7.20 6.92 -14.37
N LYS A 220 -8.14 6.58 -15.23
CA LYS A 220 -7.89 5.58 -16.28
C LYS A 220 -7.47 6.27 -17.56
N VAL A 221 -6.34 5.85 -18.13
CA VAL A 221 -5.93 6.33 -19.43
C VAL A 221 -6.81 5.69 -20.52
N LEU A 222 -7.33 6.52 -21.41
CA LEU A 222 -8.19 6.11 -22.53
C LEU A 222 -7.41 6.02 -23.83
N GLU A 223 -6.63 7.06 -24.15
CA GLU A 223 -5.92 7.21 -25.42
C GLU A 223 -4.63 8.01 -25.27
N LEU A 224 -3.73 7.81 -26.23
CA LEU A 224 -2.58 8.67 -26.48
C LEU A 224 -2.86 9.49 -27.74
N LYS A 225 -2.56 10.79 -27.70
CA LYS A 225 -2.63 11.71 -28.84
C LYS A 225 -1.27 12.36 -29.09
N LYS A 226 -0.98 12.57 -30.36
CA LYS A 226 0.18 13.36 -30.81
C LYS A 226 -0.21 14.83 -30.88
N ILE A 227 0.51 15.69 -30.16
CA ILE A 227 0.55 17.11 -30.51
C ILE A 227 1.67 17.28 -31.54
N PRO A 228 1.38 17.81 -32.74
CA PRO A 228 2.39 18.02 -33.77
C PRO A 228 3.37 19.12 -33.37
N LEU A 229 4.48 19.21 -34.09
CA LEU A 229 5.49 20.26 -33.93
C LEU A 229 4.88 21.65 -34.22
N GLN A 230 5.11 22.60 -33.32
CA GLN A 230 4.67 23.99 -33.34
C GLN A 230 5.85 24.89 -32.94
N ILE A 231 5.92 26.11 -33.45
CA ILE A 231 6.93 27.10 -33.00
C ILE A 231 6.42 27.72 -31.71
N GLU A 232 7.26 27.77 -30.67
CA GLU A 232 6.96 28.46 -29.41
C GLU A 232 7.80 29.72 -29.20
N ASP A 233 9.00 29.79 -29.79
CA ASP A 233 9.81 31.02 -29.89
C ASP A 233 10.42 31.15 -31.29
N GLU A 234 9.85 32.04 -32.11
CA GLU A 234 10.32 32.36 -33.46
C GLU A 234 11.74 32.97 -33.49
N LEU A 235 12.17 33.64 -32.41
CA LEU A 235 13.47 34.32 -32.34
C LEU A 235 14.61 33.37 -31.96
N ARG A 236 14.29 32.14 -31.53
CA ARG A 236 15.26 31.13 -31.07
C ARG A 236 15.13 29.79 -31.79
N GLU A 237 14.26 29.70 -32.79
CA GLU A 237 13.91 28.46 -33.49
C GLU A 237 13.52 27.32 -32.53
N ILE A 238 12.82 27.64 -31.43
CA ILE A 238 12.40 26.65 -30.44
C ILE A 238 11.06 26.04 -30.86
N TRP A 239 11.11 24.76 -31.22
CA TRP A 239 9.96 23.98 -31.64
C TRP A 239 9.44 23.10 -30.50
N ARG A 240 8.20 23.34 -30.08
CA ARG A 240 7.44 22.56 -29.09
C ARG A 240 6.62 21.49 -29.82
N PHE A 241 6.68 20.25 -29.34
CA PHE A 241 5.74 19.19 -29.69
C PHE A 241 5.28 18.48 -28.41
N GLY A 242 4.33 17.57 -28.50
CA GLY A 242 3.81 16.94 -27.30
C GLY A 242 3.17 15.57 -27.47
N ILE A 243 2.97 14.93 -26.33
CA ILE A 243 2.12 13.75 -26.17
C ILE A 243 1.01 14.16 -25.21
N GLU A 244 -0.23 14.14 -25.69
CA GLU A 244 -1.41 14.27 -24.85
C GLU A 244 -1.83 12.88 -24.37
N VAL A 245 -1.93 12.71 -23.04
CA VAL A 245 -2.44 11.52 -22.37
C VAL A 245 -3.84 11.85 -21.88
N VAL A 246 -4.87 11.18 -22.43
CA VAL A 246 -6.28 11.49 -22.11
C VAL A 246 -6.83 10.47 -21.11
N PHE A 247 -7.56 10.95 -20.12
CA PHE A 247 -8.09 10.17 -18.99
C PHE A 247 -9.63 10.18 -18.94
N ASP A 248 -10.22 9.29 -18.14
CA ASP A 248 -11.67 9.15 -17.99
C ASP A 248 -12.37 10.23 -17.15
N GLY A 249 -11.60 11.07 -16.45
CA GLY A 249 -12.12 12.13 -15.59
C GLY A 249 -11.11 13.27 -15.34
N PRO A 250 -11.57 14.39 -14.75
CA PRO A 250 -10.71 15.54 -14.46
C PRO A 250 -9.64 15.20 -13.43
N ILE A 251 -8.48 15.84 -13.54
CA ILE A 251 -7.27 15.44 -12.85
C ILE A 251 -7.01 16.40 -11.69
N GLU A 252 -7.56 16.06 -10.53
CA GLU A 252 -7.55 16.86 -9.30
C GLU A 252 -6.17 16.93 -8.59
N THR A 253 -5.06 16.81 -9.35
CA THR A 253 -3.67 16.80 -8.86
C THR A 253 -2.78 17.76 -9.64
N SER A 254 -1.98 18.51 -8.90
CA SER A 254 -1.07 19.54 -9.42
C SER A 254 0.08 18.98 -10.28
N PRO A 255 0.57 19.72 -11.30
CA PRO A 255 1.56 19.21 -12.27
C PRO A 255 2.87 18.70 -11.67
N ASP A 256 3.30 19.26 -10.53
CA ASP A 256 4.51 18.85 -9.79
C ASP A 256 4.47 17.39 -9.30
N ARG A 257 3.29 16.77 -9.26
CA ARG A 257 3.10 15.36 -8.84
C ARG A 257 3.40 14.34 -9.94
N PHE A 258 3.72 14.79 -11.15
CA PHE A 258 4.10 13.97 -12.29
C PHE A 258 5.60 14.12 -12.61
N PRO A 259 6.51 13.41 -11.92
CA PRO A 259 7.94 13.51 -12.19
C PRO A 259 8.33 12.75 -13.47
N TYR A 260 9.49 13.11 -14.01
CA TYR A 260 10.17 12.37 -15.07
C TYR A 260 11.54 11.87 -14.61
N GLN A 261 12.05 10.80 -15.24
CA GLN A 261 13.40 10.29 -15.06
C GLN A 261 13.96 9.85 -16.42
N VAL A 262 15.26 10.06 -16.66
CA VAL A 262 16.00 9.43 -17.77
C VAL A 262 16.76 8.21 -17.20
N VAL A 263 16.55 7.04 -17.81
CA VAL A 263 17.14 5.76 -17.38
C VAL A 263 18.07 5.24 -18.48
N GLU A 264 19.33 4.96 -18.13
CA GLU A 264 20.28 4.27 -19.01
C GLU A 264 20.13 2.75 -18.89
N LEU A 265 19.79 2.07 -19.98
CA LEU A 265 19.80 0.61 -20.09
C LEU A 265 20.97 0.15 -20.98
N LYS A 266 21.95 -0.51 -20.37
CA LYS A 266 23.11 -1.10 -21.05
C LYS A 266 22.75 -2.47 -21.63
N LEU A 267 22.08 -2.46 -22.77
CA LEU A 267 21.69 -3.68 -23.48
C LEU A 267 22.87 -4.23 -24.29
N LYS A 268 23.06 -5.55 -24.25
CA LYS A 268 24.07 -6.23 -25.07
C LYS A 268 23.55 -6.37 -26.49
N ASP A 269 24.24 -5.78 -27.46
CA ASP A 269 23.95 -5.95 -28.88
C ASP A 269 24.16 -7.43 -29.27
N PRO A 270 23.12 -8.14 -29.74
CA PRO A 270 23.23 -9.56 -30.07
C PRO A 270 24.09 -9.81 -31.32
N LYS A 271 24.36 -8.80 -32.16
CA LYS A 271 25.18 -8.95 -33.38
C LYS A 271 26.67 -8.68 -33.14
N THR A 272 27.02 -7.70 -32.29
CA THR A 272 28.43 -7.36 -32.01
C THR A 272 28.93 -7.86 -30.65
N GLY A 273 28.04 -8.33 -29.78
CA GLY A 273 28.36 -8.77 -28.43
C GLY A 273 28.74 -7.64 -27.46
N ARG A 274 28.80 -6.38 -27.93
CA ARG A 274 29.14 -5.20 -27.14
C ARG A 274 27.91 -4.66 -26.41
N PHE A 275 28.11 -4.07 -25.24
CA PHE A 275 27.04 -3.34 -24.57
C PHE A 275 26.87 -1.97 -25.23
N LYS A 276 25.63 -1.61 -25.59
CA LYS A 276 25.24 -0.29 -26.08
C LYS A 276 24.24 0.32 -25.10
N ALA A 277 24.52 1.54 -24.65
CA ALA A 277 23.58 2.33 -23.87
C ALA A 277 22.35 2.68 -24.72
N GLN A 278 21.17 2.52 -24.14
CA GLN A 278 19.90 3.04 -24.65
C GLN A 278 19.26 3.85 -23.53
N PHE A 279 18.81 5.07 -23.85
CA PHE A 279 18.24 5.98 -22.87
C PHE A 279 16.72 5.99 -23.02
N TYR A 280 16.02 5.89 -21.91
CA TYR A 280 14.56 5.93 -21.84
C TYR A 280 14.13 7.06 -20.92
N LEU A 281 13.38 8.01 -21.47
CA LEU A 281 12.63 8.98 -20.68
C LEU A 281 11.35 8.30 -20.18
N GLN A 282 11.12 8.37 -18.88
CA GLN A 282 9.98 7.75 -18.19
C GLN A 282 9.26 8.83 -17.39
N ILE A 283 7.95 8.97 -17.60
CA ILE A 283 7.11 9.97 -16.95
C ILE A 283 6.01 9.26 -16.17
N ILE A 284 5.86 9.63 -14.90
CA ILE A 284 5.11 8.84 -13.93
C ILE A 284 3.76 9.48 -13.64
N PHE A 285 2.70 8.71 -13.90
CA PHE A 285 1.32 9.02 -13.55
C PHE A 285 0.90 8.18 -12.33
N PRO A 286 0.99 8.74 -11.11
CA PRO A 286 0.52 8.04 -9.92
C PRO A 286 -1.01 8.06 -9.83
N ASN A 287 -1.59 7.10 -9.10
CA ASN A 287 -3.03 6.89 -9.00
C ASN A 287 -3.71 6.68 -10.37
N SER A 288 -3.00 6.04 -11.30
CA SER A 288 -3.45 5.82 -12.68
C SER A 288 -3.52 4.34 -13.05
N GLU A 289 -4.33 4.02 -14.05
CA GLU A 289 -4.54 2.65 -14.54
C GLU A 289 -4.77 2.59 -16.05
N LYS A 290 -4.36 1.49 -16.67
CA LYS A 290 -4.52 1.19 -18.10
C LYS A 290 -5.53 0.04 -18.23
N ILE A 291 -6.72 0.30 -18.78
CA ILE A 291 -7.82 -0.70 -18.84
C ILE A 291 -7.60 -1.75 -19.94
N GLY A 292 -6.85 -1.42 -21.00
CA GLY A 292 -6.59 -2.30 -22.14
C GLY A 292 -5.37 -1.87 -22.94
N GLU A 293 -5.21 -2.43 -24.14
CA GLU A 293 -4.12 -2.04 -25.05
C GLU A 293 -4.39 -0.65 -25.64
N ILE A 294 -3.65 0.34 -25.14
CA ILE A 294 -3.60 1.69 -25.70
C ILE A 294 -2.49 1.69 -26.74
N SER A 295 -2.81 2.04 -27.99
CA SER A 295 -1.84 2.07 -29.08
C SER A 295 -0.79 3.17 -28.86
N GLY A 296 0.45 2.76 -28.64
CA GLY A 296 1.61 3.64 -28.60
C GLY A 296 2.04 4.12 -29.99
N PHE A 297 3.03 5.00 -30.03
CA PHE A 297 3.62 5.50 -31.28
C PHE A 297 5.01 4.90 -31.49
N LYS A 298 5.23 4.28 -32.66
CA LYS A 298 6.57 3.76 -33.00
C LYS A 298 7.63 4.86 -32.98
N ASN A 299 7.28 6.07 -33.44
CA ASN A 299 8.13 7.27 -33.42
C ASN A 299 7.26 8.54 -33.38
N HIS A 300 7.76 9.62 -32.77
CA HIS A 300 7.15 10.96 -32.73
C HIS A 300 8.25 11.99 -32.44
N GLU A 301 8.72 12.71 -33.47
CA GLU A 301 10.01 13.41 -33.43
C GLU A 301 11.14 12.46 -32.96
N TYR A 302 12.15 12.95 -32.25
CA TYR A 302 13.21 12.12 -31.68
C TYR A 302 12.76 11.06 -30.64
N LEU A 303 11.48 11.04 -30.23
CA LEU A 303 10.93 10.01 -29.35
C LEU A 303 10.63 8.73 -30.15
N ARG A 304 11.28 7.62 -29.79
CA ARG A 304 11.01 6.29 -30.36
C ARG A 304 10.34 5.39 -29.34
N TYR A 305 9.53 4.43 -29.78
CA TYR A 305 8.82 3.47 -28.91
C TYR A 305 8.11 4.17 -27.74
N VAL A 306 7.18 5.06 -28.09
CA VAL A 306 6.35 5.83 -27.15
C VAL A 306 5.20 4.94 -26.70
N GLU A 307 5.29 4.38 -25.51
CA GLU A 307 4.36 3.37 -24.99
C GLU A 307 3.97 3.66 -23.53
N LEU A 308 2.74 3.30 -23.14
CA LEU A 308 2.26 3.40 -21.76
C LEU A 308 2.34 2.03 -21.08
N ASP A 309 3.24 1.89 -20.12
CA ASP A 309 3.40 0.69 -19.31
C ASP A 309 2.72 0.86 -17.95
N ALA A 310 2.23 -0.25 -17.38
CA ALA A 310 1.93 -0.28 -15.94
C ALA A 310 3.23 -0.54 -15.17
N ASP A 311 3.46 0.18 -14.07
CA ASP A 311 4.59 -0.11 -13.20
C ASP A 311 4.38 -1.47 -12.49
N VAL A 312 5.35 -2.36 -12.63
CA VAL A 312 5.32 -3.72 -12.05
C VAL A 312 5.72 -3.71 -10.56
N ALA A 313 6.50 -2.72 -10.13
CA ALA A 313 6.90 -2.54 -8.73
C ALA A 313 5.84 -1.75 -7.93
N HIS A 314 5.20 -0.75 -8.54
CA HIS A 314 4.32 0.19 -7.85
C HIS A 314 2.84 0.08 -8.29
N GLN A 315 1.96 -0.26 -7.35
CA GLN A 315 0.52 -0.39 -7.60
C GLN A 315 -0.11 0.92 -8.12
N LYS A 316 -1.01 0.81 -9.11
CA LYS A 316 -1.78 1.94 -9.70
C LYS A 316 -0.90 3.14 -10.09
N ARG A 317 0.22 2.83 -10.75
CA ARG A 317 1.14 3.79 -11.36
C ARG A 317 1.30 3.42 -12.83
N VAL A 318 1.13 4.38 -13.72
CA VAL A 318 1.35 4.22 -15.17
C VAL A 318 2.58 5.03 -15.55
N ILE A 319 3.41 4.49 -16.44
CA ILE A 319 4.64 5.11 -16.93
C ILE A 319 4.48 5.34 -18.43
N LEU A 320 4.52 6.59 -18.88
CA LEU A 320 4.80 6.91 -20.28
C LEU A 320 6.31 6.74 -20.50
N ARG A 321 6.67 5.73 -21.28
CA ARG A 321 8.04 5.42 -21.65
C ARG A 321 8.29 5.83 -23.09
N ALA A 322 9.37 6.55 -23.32
CA ALA A 322 9.87 6.87 -24.66
C ALA A 322 11.39 6.63 -24.70
N MET A 323 11.87 5.91 -25.71
CA MET A 323 13.29 5.85 -26.03
C MET A 323 13.72 7.20 -26.61
N VAL A 324 14.84 7.74 -26.11
CA VAL A 324 15.35 9.06 -26.46
C VAL A 324 16.83 8.99 -26.84
N ASN A 325 17.29 9.92 -27.69
CA ASN A 325 18.70 10.26 -27.75
C ASN A 325 18.96 11.34 -26.67
N PRO A 326 19.89 11.14 -25.71
CA PRO A 326 20.19 12.18 -24.71
C PRO A 326 20.67 13.47 -25.37
N ASP A 327 21.43 13.38 -26.47
CA ASP A 327 21.93 14.54 -27.22
C ASP A 327 20.83 15.33 -27.96
N ALA A 328 19.57 14.90 -27.91
CA ALA A 328 18.40 15.63 -28.43
C ALA A 328 17.56 16.29 -27.33
N LEU A 329 17.82 16.01 -26.04
CA LEU A 329 17.08 16.58 -24.91
C LEU A 329 17.73 17.89 -24.42
N ASN A 330 17.62 18.93 -25.25
CA ASN A 330 18.13 20.27 -24.93
C ASN A 330 17.42 20.92 -23.72
N LEU A 331 16.17 20.50 -23.45
CA LEU A 331 15.34 20.98 -22.34
C LEU A 331 14.61 19.80 -21.67
N PRO A 332 14.31 19.88 -20.36
CA PRO A 332 13.48 18.89 -19.67
C PRO A 332 12.02 18.94 -20.17
N PRO A 333 11.27 17.82 -20.11
CA PRO A 333 9.86 17.80 -20.51
C PRO A 333 9.03 18.67 -19.56
N PHE A 334 8.14 19.50 -20.12
CA PHE A 334 7.22 20.34 -19.34
C PHE A 334 5.82 19.71 -19.33
N ILE A 335 5.24 19.55 -18.14
CA ILE A 335 3.98 18.83 -17.94
C ILE A 335 2.87 19.81 -17.58
N GLU A 336 1.80 19.76 -18.37
CA GLU A 336 0.66 20.67 -18.34
C GLU A 336 -0.62 19.84 -18.14
N VAL A 337 -1.33 20.09 -17.04
CA VAL A 337 -2.62 19.44 -16.75
C VAL A 337 -3.73 20.33 -17.30
N THR A 338 -4.60 19.79 -18.14
CA THR A 338 -5.69 20.55 -18.77
C THR A 338 -7.02 20.34 -18.05
N ASP A 339 -7.90 21.34 -18.13
CA ASP A 339 -9.31 21.25 -17.67
C ASP A 339 -10.15 20.22 -18.48
N ARG A 340 -9.56 19.54 -19.47
CA ARG A 340 -10.24 18.65 -20.44
C ARG A 340 -9.90 17.17 -20.23
N ASN A 341 -9.61 16.78 -18.99
CA ASN A 341 -9.24 15.43 -18.58
C ASN A 341 -7.96 14.90 -19.27
N SER A 342 -7.03 15.78 -19.65
CA SER A 342 -5.77 15.36 -20.30
C SER A 342 -4.54 15.96 -19.62
N ILE A 343 -3.45 15.21 -19.68
CA ILE A 343 -2.12 15.72 -19.34
C ILE A 343 -1.33 15.81 -20.63
N ILE A 344 -0.89 17.01 -20.96
CA ILE A 344 0.00 17.26 -22.07
C ILE A 344 1.43 17.22 -21.52
N VAL A 345 2.24 16.30 -22.04
CA VAL A 345 3.69 16.38 -21.90
C VAL A 345 4.25 17.10 -23.13
N ASN A 346 4.92 18.21 -22.89
CA ASN A 346 5.58 19.03 -23.90
C ASN A 346 7.08 18.72 -23.94
N TYR A 347 7.62 18.70 -25.15
CA TYR A 347 9.00 18.34 -25.49
C TYR A 347 9.52 19.31 -26.56
N TYR A 348 10.85 19.41 -26.69
CA TYR A 348 11.50 20.38 -27.57
C TYR A 348 12.45 19.68 -28.56
N SER A 349 12.14 19.75 -29.87
CA SER A 349 12.80 18.96 -30.93
C SER A 349 13.75 19.80 -31.78
N SER A 350 14.75 19.14 -32.36
CA SER A 350 15.56 19.68 -33.46
C SER A 350 15.91 18.68 -34.59
N THR A 351 15.36 17.44 -34.62
CA THR A 351 15.23 16.52 -35.79
C THR A 351 14.64 15.12 -35.46
N ASP A 352 14.16 14.39 -36.47
CA ASP A 352 13.48 13.06 -36.41
C ASP A 352 14.12 11.99 -37.35
N GLN A 353 14.00 10.69 -37.01
CA GLN A 353 14.04 9.52 -37.93
C GLN A 353 13.67 8.19 -37.21
N SER A 354 13.30 7.11 -37.93
CA SER A 354 12.29 6.14 -37.42
C SER A 354 12.44 4.61 -37.73
N LEU A 355 11.79 3.73 -36.91
CA LEU A 355 11.46 2.26 -37.08
C LEU A 355 12.58 1.19 -36.79
N THR A 356 12.41 -0.15 -36.55
CA THR A 356 11.32 -1.07 -36.03
C THR A 356 11.82 -2.48 -35.57
N GLN A 357 11.25 -3.03 -34.46
CA GLN A 357 10.62 -4.36 -34.15
C GLN A 357 10.98 -5.71 -34.85
N PRO A 358 10.69 -6.93 -34.27
CA PRO A 358 10.33 -7.41 -32.89
C PRO A 358 11.22 -8.66 -32.47
N PRO A 359 10.82 -9.90 -31.99
CA PRO A 359 9.67 -10.46 -31.20
C PRO A 359 9.94 -11.60 -30.11
N ASP A 360 9.01 -11.74 -29.13
CA ASP A 360 8.36 -12.94 -28.48
C ASP A 360 8.95 -14.00 -27.45
N LEU A 361 8.00 -14.54 -26.62
CA LEU A 361 7.85 -15.81 -25.83
C LEU A 361 8.05 -15.98 -24.27
N LEU A 362 6.92 -15.93 -23.53
CA LEU A 362 6.29 -16.90 -22.57
C LEU A 362 6.85 -17.40 -21.16
N ALA A 363 5.87 -17.57 -20.22
CA ALA A 363 5.70 -18.58 -19.12
C ALA A 363 6.49 -18.47 -17.76
N SER A 364 6.01 -18.93 -16.55
CA SER A 364 4.67 -19.35 -16.00
C SER A 364 4.67 -19.63 -14.45
N ARG A 365 3.49 -19.90 -13.83
CA ARG A 365 3.18 -20.56 -12.49
C ARG A 365 3.45 -19.74 -11.18
N SER A 366 2.69 -19.72 -10.06
CA SER A 366 1.69 -20.58 -9.32
C SER A 366 2.29 -21.54 -8.27
N LEU A 367 1.73 -21.87 -7.07
CA LEU A 367 0.35 -21.83 -6.50
C LEU A 367 0.39 -22.04 -4.93
N GLY A 368 -0.67 -21.74 -4.12
CA GLY A 368 -0.79 -22.20 -2.69
C GLY A 368 -1.98 -21.66 -1.84
N GLU A 369 -2.51 -22.45 -0.89
CA GLU A 369 -3.66 -22.17 0.01
C GLU A 369 -3.35 -22.40 1.53
N LEU A 370 -4.24 -21.99 2.45
CA LEU A 370 -4.01 -21.91 3.92
C LEU A 370 -5.27 -22.28 4.78
N PRO A 371 -5.13 -22.87 6.00
CA PRO A 371 -6.23 -23.39 6.83
C PRO A 371 -6.71 -22.51 8.02
N ARG A 372 -7.76 -22.94 8.74
CA ARG A 372 -8.60 -22.15 9.67
C ARG A 372 -8.21 -22.23 11.18
N SER A 373 -8.70 -21.24 11.93
CA SER A 373 -8.62 -21.09 13.41
C SER A 373 -9.70 -21.85 14.21
N VAL A 374 -9.45 -22.06 15.51
CA VAL A 374 -10.39 -22.58 16.53
C VAL A 374 -10.46 -21.59 17.72
N PHE A 375 -11.58 -21.56 18.45
CA PHE A 375 -11.82 -20.73 19.64
C PHE A 375 -12.49 -21.55 20.76
N THR A 376 -12.29 -21.14 22.02
CA THR A 376 -13.05 -21.58 23.20
C THR A 376 -13.33 -20.38 24.11
N PRO A 377 -14.58 -20.18 24.59
CA PRO A 377 -14.94 -19.08 25.50
C PRO A 377 -14.93 -19.50 26.97
N GLU A 378 -14.62 -18.55 27.88
CA GLU A 378 -15.23 -18.41 29.23
C GLU A 378 -14.56 -17.25 30.01
N GLN A 379 -15.20 -16.08 30.04
CA GLN A 379 -15.05 -15.05 31.09
C GLN A 379 -16.18 -14.01 30.99
N GLN A 380 -16.17 -12.98 31.83
CA GLN A 380 -17.27 -12.02 31.99
C GLN A 380 -17.44 -11.12 30.76
N GLU A 381 -18.69 -10.80 30.39
CA GLU A 381 -19.03 -10.02 29.18
C GLU A 381 -18.29 -8.67 29.14
N THR A 382 -17.25 -8.61 28.31
CA THR A 382 -16.51 -7.37 28.01
C THR A 382 -17.37 -6.40 27.19
N GLU A 383 -17.01 -5.11 27.16
CA GLU A 383 -17.69 -4.15 26.26
C GLU A 383 -17.62 -4.58 24.79
N PHE A 384 -16.51 -5.22 24.39
CA PHE A 384 -16.38 -5.90 23.11
C PHE A 384 -17.48 -6.96 22.90
N GLU A 385 -17.64 -7.89 23.84
CA GLU A 385 -18.62 -8.98 23.72
C GLU A 385 -20.04 -8.45 23.64
N LYS A 386 -20.40 -7.45 24.47
CA LYS A 386 -21.72 -6.80 24.41
C LYS A 386 -21.99 -6.18 23.03
N ASN A 387 -21.06 -5.35 22.53
CA ASN A 387 -21.19 -4.68 21.22
C ASN A 387 -21.19 -5.70 20.05
N TYR A 388 -20.40 -6.77 20.16
CA TYR A 388 -20.32 -7.82 19.16
C TYR A 388 -21.57 -8.73 19.16
N MET A 389 -22.11 -9.06 20.33
CA MET A 389 -23.34 -9.86 20.45
C MET A 389 -24.57 -9.08 19.97
N GLU A 390 -24.67 -7.78 20.26
CA GLU A 390 -25.68 -6.91 19.65
C GLU A 390 -25.59 -6.95 18.11
N ALA A 391 -24.39 -6.83 17.54
CA ALA A 391 -24.19 -6.92 16.10
C ALA A 391 -24.59 -8.29 15.52
N VAL A 392 -24.26 -9.39 16.21
CA VAL A 392 -24.66 -10.75 15.81
C VAL A 392 -26.17 -10.94 15.89
N GLU A 393 -26.84 -10.38 16.90
CA GLU A 393 -28.30 -10.36 16.97
C GLU A 393 -28.92 -9.56 15.83
N LEU A 394 -28.42 -8.36 15.53
CA LEU A 394 -28.90 -7.54 14.42
C LEU A 394 -28.73 -8.27 13.08
N ILE A 395 -27.63 -8.98 12.87
CA ILE A 395 -27.41 -9.85 11.71
C ILE A 395 -28.44 -10.98 11.65
N ARG A 396 -28.75 -11.65 12.77
CA ARG A 396 -29.80 -12.70 12.83
C ARG A 396 -31.19 -12.13 12.55
N LYS A 397 -31.53 -10.98 13.13
CA LYS A 397 -32.80 -10.25 12.92
C LYS A 397 -32.96 -9.85 11.44
N ALA A 398 -31.92 -9.29 10.83
CA ALA A 398 -31.88 -8.94 9.40
C ALA A 398 -32.00 -10.18 8.49
N GLN A 399 -31.42 -11.31 8.87
CA GLN A 399 -31.57 -12.56 8.11
C GLN A 399 -33.03 -13.07 8.13
N ALA A 400 -33.73 -12.95 9.25
CA ALA A 400 -35.13 -13.38 9.39
C ALA A 400 -36.16 -12.44 8.70
N GLN A 401 -35.86 -11.15 8.53
CA GLN A 401 -36.77 -10.16 7.92
C GLN A 401 -37.09 -10.49 6.44
N LEU A 402 -38.37 -10.51 6.07
CA LEU A 402 -38.81 -10.71 4.69
C LEU A 402 -38.64 -9.45 3.81
N ASN A 403 -38.87 -8.26 4.37
CA ASN A 403 -38.67 -6.99 3.68
C ASN A 403 -37.16 -6.75 3.44
N THR A 404 -36.77 -6.51 2.19
CA THR A 404 -35.36 -6.35 1.79
C THR A 404 -34.78 -5.00 2.20
N ASP A 405 -35.60 -3.95 2.28
CA ASP A 405 -35.16 -2.61 2.65
C ASP A 405 -34.87 -2.51 4.16
N LEU A 406 -35.80 -2.99 5.00
CA LEU A 406 -35.59 -3.10 6.46
C LEU A 406 -34.40 -4.01 6.79
N ARG A 407 -34.17 -5.06 6.00
CA ARG A 407 -32.98 -5.94 6.10
C ARG A 407 -31.68 -5.17 5.81
N ILE A 408 -31.67 -4.29 4.80
CA ILE A 408 -30.52 -3.43 4.48
C ILE A 408 -30.28 -2.41 5.61
N GLU A 409 -31.32 -1.77 6.13
CA GLU A 409 -31.20 -0.85 7.27
C GLU A 409 -30.69 -1.55 8.54
N THR A 410 -31.23 -2.73 8.86
CA THR A 410 -30.77 -3.51 10.02
C THR A 410 -29.30 -3.95 9.86
N TYR A 411 -28.86 -4.26 8.64
CA TYR A 411 -27.44 -4.51 8.36
C TYR A 411 -26.56 -3.25 8.48
N PHE A 412 -27.06 -2.06 8.16
CA PHE A 412 -26.31 -0.82 8.43
C PHE A 412 -26.12 -0.55 9.93
N VAL A 413 -27.11 -0.86 10.77
CA VAL A 413 -26.94 -0.79 12.23
C VAL A 413 -25.92 -1.84 12.70
N ALA A 414 -25.99 -3.07 12.19
CA ALA A 414 -25.01 -4.11 12.51
C ALA A 414 -23.57 -3.73 12.13
N LEU A 415 -23.35 -3.06 10.98
CA LEU A 415 -22.02 -2.56 10.59
C LEU A 415 -21.49 -1.51 11.58
N LYS A 416 -22.35 -0.63 12.12
CA LYS A 416 -21.97 0.33 13.16
C LYS A 416 -21.59 -0.38 14.46
N ALA A 417 -22.40 -1.34 14.91
CA ALA A 417 -22.11 -2.14 16.10
C ALA A 417 -20.81 -2.95 15.96
N LEU A 418 -20.52 -3.53 14.79
CA LEU A 418 -19.23 -4.19 14.50
C LEU A 418 -18.03 -3.23 14.52
N LYS A 419 -18.18 -1.97 14.05
CA LYS A 419 -17.14 -0.95 14.23
C LYS A 419 -16.96 -0.62 15.71
N GLN A 420 -18.04 -0.42 16.46
CA GLN A 420 -17.96 -0.09 17.88
C GLN A 420 -17.29 -1.20 18.69
N ALA A 421 -17.63 -2.47 18.42
CA ALA A 421 -16.94 -3.63 18.98
C ALA A 421 -15.44 -3.60 18.65
N ALA A 422 -15.06 -3.37 17.39
CA ALA A 422 -13.65 -3.29 17.00
C ALA A 422 -12.88 -2.11 17.65
N LEU A 423 -13.57 -1.05 18.10
CA LEU A 423 -12.99 0.07 18.86
C LEU A 423 -12.93 -0.19 20.38
N SER A 424 -13.84 -1.00 20.92
CA SER A 424 -13.91 -1.38 22.35
C SER A 424 -13.24 -2.72 22.66
N ALA A 425 -12.44 -3.25 21.73
CA ALA A 425 -11.70 -4.50 21.90
C ALA A 425 -10.32 -4.26 22.53
N GLU A 426 -9.87 -5.21 23.35
CA GLU A 426 -8.57 -5.14 24.02
C GLU A 426 -7.46 -5.90 23.29
N PHE A 427 -7.83 -6.91 22.48
CA PHE A 427 -6.90 -7.86 21.86
C PHE A 427 -7.06 -7.95 20.33
N ASP A 428 -5.93 -8.11 19.62
CA ASP A 428 -5.88 -8.28 18.16
C ASP A 428 -6.87 -9.32 17.62
N ILE A 429 -7.10 -10.40 18.37
CA ILE A 429 -7.97 -11.53 18.01
C ILE A 429 -9.45 -11.10 17.98
N GLN A 430 -9.91 -10.34 18.98
CA GLN A 430 -11.26 -9.78 19.05
C GLN A 430 -11.51 -8.83 17.87
N ILE A 431 -10.53 -7.97 17.59
CA ILE A 431 -10.56 -7.01 16.47
C ILE A 431 -10.63 -7.75 15.14
N ALA A 432 -9.73 -8.72 14.91
CA ALA A 432 -9.73 -9.51 13.68
C ALA A 432 -11.06 -10.25 13.47
N GLN A 433 -11.70 -10.76 14.53
CA GLN A 433 -13.02 -11.39 14.47
C GLN A 433 -14.12 -10.40 14.05
N ALA A 434 -14.21 -9.22 14.68
CA ALA A 434 -15.20 -8.20 14.32
C ALA A 434 -15.01 -7.69 12.87
N LEU A 435 -13.76 -7.45 12.45
CA LEU A 435 -13.43 -7.06 11.08
C LEU A 435 -13.77 -8.17 10.06
N LYS A 436 -13.54 -9.45 10.38
CA LYS A 436 -13.89 -10.59 9.51
C LYS A 436 -15.41 -10.68 9.29
N GLN A 437 -16.23 -10.45 10.32
CA GLN A 437 -17.69 -10.40 10.18
C GLN A 437 -18.16 -9.16 9.39
N ARG A 438 -17.58 -7.98 9.67
CA ARG A 438 -17.88 -6.74 8.94
C ARG A 438 -17.66 -6.93 7.44
N ASP A 439 -16.53 -7.48 7.06
CA ASP A 439 -16.14 -7.66 5.66
C ASP A 439 -16.98 -8.74 4.94
N LEU A 440 -17.41 -9.78 5.64
CA LEU A 440 -18.37 -10.76 5.13
C LEU A 440 -19.75 -10.14 4.85
N LEU A 441 -20.16 -9.14 5.63
CA LEU A 441 -21.42 -8.41 5.44
C LEU A 441 -21.29 -7.38 4.30
N LEU A 442 -20.24 -6.56 4.31
CA LEU A 442 -19.92 -5.59 3.24
C LEU A 442 -19.87 -6.27 1.86
N ARG A 443 -19.25 -7.44 1.74
CA ARG A 443 -19.20 -8.21 0.48
C ARG A 443 -20.58 -8.69 -0.02
N LYS A 444 -21.59 -8.79 0.85
CA LYS A 444 -22.95 -9.25 0.49
C LYS A 444 -23.90 -8.09 0.16
N MET A 445 -23.71 -6.93 0.79
CA MET A 445 -24.67 -5.81 0.68
C MET A 445 -24.88 -5.25 -0.75
N PRO A 446 -23.87 -5.09 -1.62
CA PRO A 446 -24.09 -4.57 -2.98
C PRO A 446 -25.13 -5.36 -3.79
N LYS A 447 -25.11 -6.70 -3.74
CA LYS A 447 -26.10 -7.54 -4.43
C LYS A 447 -27.52 -7.38 -3.86
N LEU A 448 -27.65 -7.16 -2.54
CA LEU A 448 -28.94 -6.92 -1.90
C LEU A 448 -29.48 -5.52 -2.24
N ILE A 449 -28.63 -4.49 -2.18
CA ILE A 449 -28.98 -3.10 -2.49
C ILE A 449 -29.39 -2.95 -3.95
N ILE A 450 -28.62 -3.50 -4.90
CA ILE A 450 -29.00 -3.51 -6.33
C ILE A 450 -30.39 -4.12 -6.51
N ARG A 451 -30.67 -5.26 -5.86
CA ARG A 451 -32.00 -5.90 -5.94
C ARG A 451 -33.10 -5.05 -5.29
N ASN A 452 -32.84 -4.46 -4.13
CA ASN A 452 -33.79 -3.58 -3.44
C ASN A 452 -34.19 -2.39 -4.32
N VAL A 453 -33.19 -1.65 -4.80
CA VAL A 453 -33.37 -0.47 -5.65
C VAL A 453 -34.07 -0.83 -6.97
N GLN A 454 -33.73 -1.95 -7.61
CA GLN A 454 -34.46 -2.41 -8.81
C GLN A 454 -35.94 -2.70 -8.51
N MET A 455 -36.25 -3.38 -7.39
CA MET A 455 -37.65 -3.65 -7.03
C MET A 455 -38.41 -2.37 -6.67
N SER A 456 -37.78 -1.41 -5.98
CA SER A 456 -38.39 -0.12 -5.66
C SER A 456 -38.69 0.71 -6.92
N ILE A 457 -37.76 0.78 -7.87
CA ILE A 457 -37.98 1.48 -9.14
C ILE A 457 -39.09 0.79 -9.96
N LEU A 458 -39.13 -0.55 -9.98
CA LEU A 458 -40.20 -1.28 -10.65
C LEU A 458 -41.57 -1.07 -9.99
N ALA A 459 -41.65 -1.03 -8.66
CA ALA A 459 -42.88 -0.71 -7.94
C ALA A 459 -43.36 0.72 -8.23
N LEU A 460 -42.46 1.70 -8.14
CA LEU A 460 -42.75 3.10 -8.49
C LEU A 460 -43.27 3.23 -9.92
N ASN A 461 -42.66 2.55 -10.90
CA ASN A 461 -43.10 2.58 -12.30
C ASN A 461 -44.45 1.89 -12.54
N LEU A 462 -44.86 0.95 -11.68
CA LEU A 462 -46.17 0.28 -11.73
C LEU A 462 -47.27 1.11 -11.04
N GLU A 463 -46.90 1.91 -10.03
CA GLU A 463 -47.80 2.83 -9.32
C GLU A 463 -47.92 4.19 -10.02
N SER A 464 -46.94 4.60 -10.84
CA SER A 464 -46.89 5.94 -11.44
C SER A 464 -47.81 6.10 -12.65
N THR A 465 -49.03 6.59 -12.42
CA THR A 465 -49.86 7.26 -13.46
C THR A 465 -49.33 8.67 -13.79
N GLY A 466 -48.02 8.79 -14.01
CA GLY A 466 -47.33 10.05 -14.33
C GLY A 466 -46.82 10.87 -13.14
N ALA A 467 -47.02 10.41 -11.90
CA ALA A 467 -46.46 11.05 -10.71
C ALA A 467 -44.93 10.82 -10.59
N LYS A 468 -44.18 11.85 -10.19
CA LYS A 468 -42.77 11.71 -9.83
C LYS A 468 -42.63 10.98 -8.48
N ALA A 469 -41.61 10.14 -8.34
CA ALA A 469 -41.32 9.43 -7.10
C ALA A 469 -41.04 10.38 -5.91
N ASP A 470 -41.32 9.93 -4.69
CA ASP A 470 -41.02 10.69 -3.45
C ASP A 470 -39.51 10.99 -3.38
N PRO A 471 -39.10 12.28 -3.32
CA PRO A 471 -37.69 12.64 -3.25
C PRO A 471 -36.98 12.05 -2.03
N LYS A 472 -37.68 11.80 -0.90
CA LYS A 472 -37.09 11.17 0.29
C LYS A 472 -36.72 9.70 0.03
N LEU A 473 -37.54 8.99 -0.74
CA LEU A 473 -37.27 7.61 -1.14
C LEU A 473 -36.10 7.57 -2.13
N SER A 474 -36.07 8.46 -3.12
CA SER A 474 -34.95 8.58 -4.07
C SER A 474 -33.63 8.90 -3.36
N GLU A 475 -33.63 9.83 -2.40
CA GLU A 475 -32.45 10.16 -1.60
C GLU A 475 -31.96 8.96 -0.77
N LYS A 476 -32.88 8.21 -0.13
CA LYS A 476 -32.56 6.98 0.60
C LYS A 476 -31.95 5.92 -0.31
N LEU A 477 -32.53 5.66 -1.49
CA LEU A 477 -32.03 4.68 -2.45
C LEU A 477 -30.67 5.11 -3.04
N LEU A 478 -30.47 6.40 -3.32
CA LEU A 478 -29.16 6.94 -3.73
C LEU A 478 -28.10 6.76 -2.64
N LYS A 479 -28.42 7.00 -1.37
CA LYS A 479 -27.52 6.74 -0.24
C LYS A 479 -27.17 5.24 -0.12
N GLN A 480 -28.12 4.33 -0.35
CA GLN A 480 -27.83 2.89 -0.45
C GLN A 480 -26.89 2.58 -1.63
N LEU A 481 -27.13 3.12 -2.83
CA LEU A 481 -26.29 2.90 -4.01
C LEU A 481 -24.86 3.43 -3.84
N ILE A 482 -24.67 4.61 -3.24
CA ILE A 482 -23.34 5.19 -2.98
C ILE A 482 -22.54 4.32 -2.01
N HIS A 483 -23.19 3.68 -1.03
CA HIS A 483 -22.53 2.67 -0.19
C HIS A 483 -22.22 1.39 -0.98
N ALA A 484 -23.16 0.90 -1.78
CA ALA A 484 -22.96 -0.30 -2.60
C ALA A 484 -21.80 -0.14 -3.62
N GLU A 485 -21.60 1.06 -4.17
CA GLU A 485 -20.55 1.36 -5.15
C GLU A 485 -19.15 1.07 -4.59
N ARG A 486 -18.87 1.52 -3.35
CA ARG A 486 -17.55 1.36 -2.68
C ARG A 486 -17.17 -0.10 -2.47
N TYR A 487 -18.14 -0.99 -2.27
CA TYR A 487 -17.93 -2.41 -1.99
C TYR A 487 -18.29 -3.34 -3.15
N ALA A 488 -18.61 -2.79 -4.33
CA ALA A 488 -18.98 -3.53 -5.52
C ALA A 488 -17.79 -4.39 -6.03
N ALA A 489 -17.99 -5.72 -6.01
CA ALA A 489 -16.90 -6.69 -6.23
C ALA A 489 -16.70 -7.10 -7.69
N THR A 490 -17.54 -6.63 -8.62
CA THR A 490 -17.42 -6.90 -10.07
C THR A 490 -17.75 -5.65 -10.88
N GLN A 491 -17.16 -5.53 -12.07
CA GLN A 491 -17.44 -4.44 -13.01
C GLN A 491 -18.92 -4.38 -13.41
N GLU A 492 -19.58 -5.54 -13.55
CA GLU A 492 -21.03 -5.66 -13.75
C GLU A 492 -21.82 -4.97 -12.61
N GLN A 493 -21.43 -5.15 -11.35
CA GLN A 493 -22.08 -4.48 -10.21
C GLN A 493 -21.86 -2.97 -10.28
N GLN A 494 -20.65 -2.51 -10.63
CA GLN A 494 -20.33 -1.08 -10.75
C GLN A 494 -21.14 -0.42 -11.87
N GLN A 495 -21.20 -1.03 -13.07
CA GLN A 495 -22.01 -0.57 -14.20
C GLN A 495 -23.50 -0.52 -13.84
N LYS A 496 -24.00 -1.56 -13.15
CA LYS A 496 -25.40 -1.66 -12.73
C LYS A 496 -25.76 -0.72 -11.58
N ILE A 497 -24.81 -0.36 -10.72
CA ILE A 497 -25.01 0.69 -9.71
C ILE A 497 -25.04 2.07 -10.39
N ALA A 498 -24.13 2.34 -11.33
CA ALA A 498 -24.09 3.59 -12.07
C ALA A 498 -25.39 3.83 -12.86
N SER A 499 -25.93 2.82 -13.54
CA SER A 499 -27.19 2.96 -14.27
C SER A 499 -28.40 3.18 -13.35
N LEU A 500 -28.43 2.57 -12.16
CA LEU A 500 -29.46 2.84 -11.15
C LEU A 500 -29.31 4.24 -10.52
N GLN A 501 -28.07 4.74 -10.34
CA GLN A 501 -27.84 6.12 -9.91
C GLN A 501 -28.35 7.13 -10.95
N SER A 502 -28.19 6.86 -12.25
CA SER A 502 -28.70 7.73 -13.33
C SER A 502 -30.21 7.61 -13.60
N ILE A 503 -30.92 6.67 -12.96
CA ILE A 503 -32.39 6.56 -13.02
C ILE A 503 -33.04 7.26 -11.81
N LEU A 504 -32.30 7.47 -10.72
CA LEU A 504 -32.76 8.12 -9.48
C LEU A 504 -32.36 9.60 -9.36
N ARG A 505 -31.67 10.15 -10.36
CA ARG A 505 -31.26 11.57 -10.46
C ARG A 505 -32.04 12.25 -11.58
#